data_AF-A0A151QQD3-F1
#
_entry.id   AF-A0A151QQD3-F1
#
_cell.length_a   1.000
_cell.length_b   1.000
_cell.length_c   1.000
_cell.angle_alpha   90.00
_cell.angle_beta   90.00
_cell.angle_gamma   90.00
#
_symmetry.space_group_name_H-M   'P 1'
#
loop_
_entity.id
_entity.type
_entity.pdbx_description
1 polymer ?
#
loop_
_entity_poly.entity_id
_entity_poly.type
_entity_poly.pdbx_seq_one_letter_code
_entity_poly.pdbx_strand_id
1 'polypeptide(L)'
;MTKLTHLIGIIKDKASQSKAALLSQRTTLSLLRATSHDSSAPPTRKHLATLLSSADGSRATASAFVDLLMDRLNATHHAAVALKCLIAVHHIVRHGTFILQDQLSVYPSSGGRNHLNLSNFRRSTADPTSWELSSWVRWFAQHVEQLLCASRALGFFFLGANSDSQDRVSAITNAHLLTEFDSLVAVVEGICKRPEPTENGLVEEIVGLAREDWAVLQSEVRVRVSEFKERLGGLKFGEAVELVCCLKRLEECEERIMGMNMIMMEGPRPTKEQVILWELVREVKDKAGLEVYREEGKVRIETTRFPVSHSDRFSAPPLTAYDSLLFPSGRLTLF
;
A
#
# COMPACT_ATOMS: atom_id res chain seq x y z
N MET A 1 12.36 18.78 29.63
CA MET A 1 13.33 17.83 29.03
C MET A 1 13.42 17.91 27.50
N THR A 2 12.44 18.48 26.80
CA THR A 2 12.39 18.62 25.32
C THR A 2 13.48 19.53 24.72
N LYS A 3 13.90 20.58 25.42
CA LYS A 3 14.96 21.49 24.92
C LYS A 3 16.31 20.81 24.77
N LEU A 4 16.65 19.87 25.66
CA LEU A 4 17.94 19.17 25.63
C LEU A 4 17.98 18.14 24.48
N THR A 5 16.92 17.36 24.29
CA THR A 5 16.81 16.41 23.18
C THR A 5 16.83 17.12 21.83
N HIS A 6 16.15 18.26 21.73
CA HIS A 6 16.19 19.12 20.55
C HIS A 6 17.60 19.66 20.27
N LEU A 7 18.31 20.18 21.28
CA LEU A 7 19.70 20.65 21.14
C LEU A 7 20.65 19.52 20.72
N ILE A 8 20.52 18.32 21.29
CA ILE A 8 21.28 17.14 20.87
C ILE A 8 21.03 16.81 19.40
N GLY A 9 19.77 16.90 18.95
CA GLY A 9 19.38 16.74 17.55
C GLY A 9 20.09 17.73 16.63
N ILE A 10 20.09 19.02 16.98
CA ILE A 10 20.78 20.08 16.22
C ILE A 10 22.28 19.81 16.13
N ILE A 11 22.94 19.47 17.25
CA ILE A 11 24.37 19.19 17.27
C ILE A 11 24.70 17.99 16.37
N LYS A 12 23.90 16.92 16.45
CA LYS A 12 24.06 15.72 15.61
C LYS A 12 23.88 16.02 14.13
N ASP A 13 22.91 16.86 13.77
CA ASP A 13 22.70 17.30 12.39
C ASP A 13 23.89 18.12 11.89
N LYS A 14 24.36 19.10 12.67
CA LYS A 14 25.50 19.94 12.27
C LYS A 14 26.79 19.14 12.14
N ALA A 15 27.07 18.22 13.06
CA ALA A 15 28.25 17.36 12.97
C ALA A 15 28.21 16.45 11.74
N SER A 16 27.08 15.77 11.51
CA SER A 16 26.92 14.85 10.37
C SER A 16 26.96 15.59 9.02
N GLN A 17 26.29 16.73 8.90
CA GLN A 17 26.34 17.58 7.70
C GLN A 17 27.74 18.13 7.44
N SER A 18 28.46 18.56 8.49
CA SER A 18 29.83 19.06 8.34
C SER A 18 30.77 17.96 7.85
N LYS A 19 30.65 16.75 8.39
CA LYS A 19 31.41 15.58 7.93
C LYS A 19 31.13 15.28 6.45
N ALA A 20 29.87 15.23 6.05
CA ALA A 20 29.50 14.96 4.66
C ALA A 20 30.01 16.05 3.71
N ALA A 21 29.98 17.32 4.12
CA ALA A 21 30.51 18.44 3.35
C ALA A 21 32.03 18.35 3.18
N LEU A 22 32.78 18.03 4.25
CA LEU A 22 34.24 17.86 4.21
C LEU A 22 34.66 16.70 3.31
N LEU A 23 33.89 15.61 3.29
CA LEU A 23 34.14 14.45 2.44
C LEU A 23 33.61 14.63 1.01
N SER A 24 33.08 15.81 0.66
CA SER A 24 32.44 16.09 -0.65
C SER A 24 31.31 15.11 -1.02
N GLN A 25 30.66 14.50 -0.01
CA GLN A 25 29.56 13.56 -0.19
C GLN A 25 28.25 14.33 -0.41
N ARG A 26 28.07 14.86 -1.63
CA ARG A 26 26.93 15.72 -1.99
C ARG A 26 25.58 15.06 -1.70
N THR A 27 25.43 13.79 -2.04
CA THR A 27 24.20 13.01 -1.85
C THR A 27 23.90 12.73 -0.37
N THR A 28 24.92 12.41 0.42
CA THR A 28 24.76 12.26 1.87
C THR A 28 24.39 13.59 2.53
N LEU A 29 24.98 14.69 2.07
CA LEU A 29 24.67 16.02 2.58
C LEU A 29 23.24 16.45 2.25
N SER A 30 22.76 16.22 1.02
CA SER A 30 21.37 16.54 0.62
C SER A 30 20.38 15.71 1.45
N LEU A 31 20.63 14.41 1.63
CA LEU A 31 19.82 13.53 2.48
C LEU A 31 19.77 13.99 3.93
N LEU A 32 20.91 14.33 4.53
CA LEU A 32 20.97 14.78 5.93
C LEU A 32 20.29 16.15 6.14
N ARG A 33 20.27 17.01 5.12
CA ARG A 33 19.54 18.29 5.16
C ARG A 33 18.02 18.08 5.04
N ALA A 34 17.59 17.13 4.22
CA ALA A 34 16.19 16.77 4.11
C ALA A 34 15.66 16.02 5.35
N THR A 35 16.53 15.29 6.07
CA THR A 35 16.15 14.38 7.17
C THR A 35 16.71 14.81 8.54
N SER A 36 16.61 16.10 8.83
CA SER A 36 17.02 16.69 10.12
C SER A 36 16.16 16.19 11.30
N HIS A 37 16.67 16.35 12.52
CA HIS A 37 15.98 15.95 13.76
C HIS A 37 14.91 16.95 14.23
N ASP A 38 14.61 17.99 13.45
CA ASP A 38 13.47 18.90 13.71
C ASP A 38 12.16 18.10 13.76
N SER A 39 11.44 18.19 14.87
CA SER A 39 10.27 17.35 15.18
C SER A 39 8.97 17.80 14.54
N SER A 40 8.90 18.99 13.95
CA SER A 40 7.66 19.54 13.38
C SER A 40 7.81 20.04 11.95
N ALA A 41 8.99 20.51 11.54
CA ALA A 41 9.15 21.05 10.19
C ALA A 41 9.34 19.93 9.15
N PRO A 42 8.48 19.84 8.12
CA PRO A 42 8.70 18.93 7.00
C PRO A 42 9.88 19.36 6.13
N PRO A 43 10.44 18.45 5.29
CA PRO A 43 11.49 18.80 4.35
C PRO A 43 10.97 19.86 3.37
N THR A 44 11.67 20.99 3.23
CA THR A 44 11.28 22.01 2.26
C THR A 44 11.32 21.46 0.82
N ARG A 45 10.51 22.04 -0.08
CA ARG A 45 10.54 21.70 -1.52
C ARG A 45 11.95 21.81 -2.11
N LYS A 46 12.75 22.79 -1.66
CA LYS A 46 14.15 22.94 -2.07
C LYS A 46 15.01 21.77 -1.61
N HIS A 47 14.82 21.26 -0.39
CA HIS A 47 15.53 20.08 0.10
C HIS A 47 15.20 18.86 -0.75
N LEU A 48 13.91 18.62 -1.04
CA LEU A 48 13.46 17.49 -1.86
C LEU A 48 13.97 17.58 -3.30
N ALA A 49 13.92 18.75 -3.94
CA ALA A 49 14.46 18.96 -5.28
C ALA A 49 15.99 18.76 -5.34
N THR A 50 16.71 19.25 -4.31
CA THR A 50 18.17 19.01 -4.19
C THR A 50 18.48 17.53 -3.98
N LEU A 51 17.60 16.80 -3.28
CA LEU A 51 17.72 15.37 -3.07
C LEU A 51 17.56 14.60 -4.39
N LEU A 52 16.51 14.87 -5.16
CA LEU A 52 16.28 14.24 -6.48
C LEU A 52 17.43 14.51 -7.44
N SER A 53 17.85 15.77 -7.57
CA SER A 53 19.02 16.12 -8.41
C SER A 53 20.33 15.45 -7.97
N SER A 54 20.47 15.04 -6.72
CA SER A 54 21.63 14.27 -6.23
C SER A 54 21.53 12.77 -6.49
N ALA A 55 20.33 12.28 -6.82
CA ALA A 55 20.02 10.91 -7.21
C ALA A 55 19.98 10.71 -8.73
N ASP A 56 19.84 11.81 -9.49
CA ASP A 56 19.85 11.80 -10.95
C ASP A 56 21.18 11.29 -11.52
N GLY A 57 21.08 10.46 -12.55
CA GLY A 57 22.24 9.91 -13.27
C GLY A 57 22.06 8.45 -13.64
N SER A 58 23.12 7.67 -13.43
CA SER A 58 23.14 6.25 -13.79
C SER A 58 22.33 5.39 -12.82
N ARG A 59 22.00 4.15 -13.23
CA ARG A 59 21.40 3.14 -12.35
C ARG A 59 22.24 2.90 -11.08
N ALA A 60 23.57 2.93 -11.18
CA ALA A 60 24.46 2.78 -10.03
C ALA A 60 24.34 3.96 -9.04
N THR A 61 24.21 5.18 -9.56
CA THR A 61 23.98 6.39 -8.76
C THR A 61 22.64 6.31 -8.03
N ALA A 62 21.58 5.92 -8.74
CA ALA A 62 20.25 5.76 -8.18
C ALA A 62 20.20 4.63 -7.12
N SER A 63 20.84 3.49 -7.38
CA SER A 63 20.93 2.38 -6.41
C SER A 63 21.65 2.84 -5.14
N ALA A 64 22.84 3.43 -5.26
CA ALA A 64 23.59 3.91 -4.10
C ALA A 64 22.84 4.99 -3.31
N PHE A 65 22.04 5.82 -3.99
CA PHE A 65 21.15 6.76 -3.34
C PHE A 65 20.05 6.06 -2.54
N VAL A 66 19.38 5.07 -3.14
CA VAL A 66 18.31 4.31 -2.48
C VAL A 66 18.85 3.56 -1.27
N ASP A 67 20.02 2.91 -1.41
CA ASP A 67 20.72 2.24 -0.31
C ASP A 67 20.93 3.21 0.87
N LEU A 68 21.49 4.39 0.58
CA LEU A 68 21.77 5.41 1.59
C LEU A 68 20.48 5.93 2.27
N LEU A 69 19.41 6.13 1.52
CA LEU A 69 18.11 6.56 2.05
C LEU A 69 17.50 5.49 2.96
N MET A 70 17.56 4.22 2.54
CA MET A 70 17.00 3.09 3.28
C MET A 70 17.83 2.77 4.52
N ASP A 71 19.15 2.89 4.46
CA ASP A 71 20.04 2.82 5.61
C ASP A 71 19.71 3.90 6.64
N ARG A 72 19.51 5.14 6.19
CA ARG A 72 19.12 6.26 7.07
C ARG A 72 17.79 6.01 7.76
N LEU A 73 16.80 5.48 7.03
CA LEU A 73 15.47 5.12 7.56
C LEU A 73 15.55 4.02 8.62
N ASN A 74 16.35 2.97 8.38
CA ASN A 74 16.42 1.82 9.27
C ASN A 74 17.38 2.04 10.47
N ALA A 75 18.39 2.90 10.33
CA ALA A 75 19.32 3.22 11.41
C ALA A 75 18.79 4.28 12.39
N THR A 76 17.75 5.04 12.03
CA THR A 76 17.22 6.10 12.91
C THR A 76 16.30 5.54 14.00
N HIS A 77 16.50 6.03 15.21
CA HIS A 77 15.59 5.82 16.34
C HIS A 77 14.67 7.02 16.59
N HIS A 78 14.67 8.04 15.72
CA HIS A 78 13.86 9.25 15.85
C HIS A 78 12.72 9.26 14.83
N ALA A 79 11.47 9.28 15.32
CA ALA A 79 10.28 9.25 14.47
C ALA A 79 10.25 10.38 13.43
N ALA A 80 10.63 11.61 13.80
CA ALA A 80 10.68 12.74 12.86
C ALA A 80 11.65 12.51 11.68
N VAL A 81 12.83 11.94 11.95
CA VAL A 81 13.79 11.58 10.90
C VAL A 81 13.22 10.49 10.01
N ALA A 82 12.59 9.47 10.60
CA ALA A 82 11.96 8.38 9.84
C ALA A 82 10.85 8.91 8.92
N LEU A 83 9.96 9.77 9.43
CA LEU A 83 8.92 10.42 8.63
C LEU A 83 9.50 11.24 7.48
N LYS A 84 10.56 12.01 7.71
CA LYS A 84 11.23 12.78 6.63
C LYS A 84 11.86 11.88 5.58
N CYS A 85 12.42 10.73 5.98
CA CYS A 85 12.90 9.73 5.04
C CYS A 85 11.74 9.17 4.21
N LEU A 86 10.61 8.84 4.84
CA LEU A 86 9.41 8.36 4.14
C LEU A 86 8.82 9.42 3.20
N ILE A 87 8.82 10.71 3.59
CA ILE A 87 8.42 11.82 2.71
C ILE A 87 9.36 11.89 1.50
N ALA A 88 10.67 11.69 1.70
CA ALA A 88 11.62 11.62 0.59
C ALA A 88 11.35 10.40 -0.32
N VAL A 89 11.03 9.23 0.24
CA VAL A 89 10.66 8.04 -0.55
C VAL A 89 9.39 8.32 -1.35
N HIS A 90 8.34 8.83 -0.73
CA HIS A 90 7.08 9.21 -1.39
C HIS A 90 7.32 10.23 -2.52
N HIS A 91 8.15 11.23 -2.27
CA HIS A 91 8.51 12.22 -3.28
C HIS A 91 9.21 11.60 -4.50
N ILE A 92 10.02 10.55 -4.29
CA ILE A 92 10.62 9.78 -5.39
C ILE A 92 9.57 8.99 -6.15
N VAL A 93 8.64 8.32 -5.46
CA VAL A 93 7.53 7.60 -6.10
C VAL A 93 6.74 8.52 -7.03
N ARG A 94 6.56 9.79 -6.65
CA ARG A 94 5.75 10.74 -7.40
C ARG A 94 6.51 11.55 -8.47
N HIS A 95 7.74 11.96 -8.17
CA HIS A 95 8.49 12.91 -9.01
C HIS A 95 9.88 12.43 -9.42
N GLY A 96 10.29 11.24 -8.99
CA GLY A 96 11.57 10.66 -9.36
C GLY A 96 11.66 10.35 -10.85
N THR A 97 12.88 10.33 -11.38
CA THR A 97 13.12 9.81 -12.73
C THR A 97 12.79 8.32 -12.80
N PHE A 98 12.47 7.83 -14.00
CA PHE A 98 12.17 6.40 -14.21
C PHE A 98 13.25 5.48 -13.62
N ILE A 99 14.54 5.83 -13.80
CA ILE A 99 15.66 5.03 -13.25
C ILE A 99 15.60 5.00 -11.71
N LEU A 100 15.34 6.14 -11.08
CA LEU A 100 15.29 6.22 -9.62
C LEU A 100 14.08 5.47 -9.04
N GLN A 101 12.92 5.63 -9.66
CA GLN A 101 11.70 4.92 -9.30
C GLN A 101 11.85 3.40 -9.49
N ASP A 102 12.44 2.97 -10.62
CA ASP A 102 12.77 1.57 -10.90
C ASP A 102 13.65 0.97 -9.79
N GLN A 103 14.76 1.63 -9.45
CA GLN A 103 15.65 1.18 -8.37
C GLN A 103 14.96 1.13 -7.01
N LEU A 104 14.06 2.08 -6.72
CA LEU A 104 13.28 2.07 -5.49
C LEU A 104 12.30 0.88 -5.43
N SER A 105 11.65 0.54 -6.55
CA SER A 105 10.61 -0.51 -6.61
C SER A 105 11.12 -1.94 -6.51
N VAL A 106 12.41 -2.15 -6.79
CA VAL A 106 13.07 -3.45 -6.71
C VAL A 106 13.98 -3.55 -5.48
N TYR A 107 14.01 -2.53 -4.63
CA TYR A 107 14.91 -2.49 -3.47
C TYR A 107 14.44 -3.42 -2.33
N PRO A 108 15.34 -4.20 -1.72
CA PRO A 108 16.75 -4.39 -2.06
C PRO A 108 16.92 -5.25 -3.31
N SER A 109 17.80 -4.83 -4.23
CA SER A 109 18.01 -5.48 -5.53
C SER A 109 18.53 -6.92 -5.43
N SER A 110 19.17 -7.28 -4.31
CA SER A 110 19.62 -8.64 -3.99
C SER A 110 18.53 -9.57 -3.47
N GLY A 111 17.30 -9.08 -3.31
CA GLY A 111 16.30 -9.70 -2.45
C GLY A 111 16.67 -9.55 -0.97
N GLY A 112 15.70 -9.79 -0.08
CA GLY A 112 15.90 -9.66 1.36
C GLY A 112 14.69 -9.09 2.10
N ARG A 113 14.96 -8.46 3.24
CA ARG A 113 13.93 -7.85 4.09
C ARG A 113 13.31 -6.63 3.38
N ASN A 114 11.98 -6.52 3.42
CA ASN A 114 11.31 -5.28 3.06
C ASN A 114 11.73 -4.16 4.03
N HIS A 115 12.45 -3.16 3.51
CA HIS A 115 13.01 -2.05 4.29
C HIS A 115 11.96 -0.98 4.67
N LEU A 116 10.78 -1.03 4.06
CA LEU A 116 9.62 -0.24 4.44
C LEU A 116 8.77 -0.93 5.51
N ASN A 117 9.06 -2.19 5.87
CA ASN A 117 8.38 -2.86 6.97
C ASN A 117 8.82 -2.28 8.32
N LEU A 118 8.13 -1.21 8.71
CA LEU A 118 8.30 -0.49 9.95
C LEU A 118 7.19 -0.80 10.96
N SER A 119 6.42 -1.88 10.79
CA SER A 119 5.30 -2.27 11.68
C SER A 119 5.66 -2.32 13.18
N ASN A 120 6.91 -2.68 13.49
CA ASN A 120 7.46 -2.73 14.85
C ASN A 120 8.19 -1.45 15.28
N PHE A 121 8.10 -0.37 14.48
CA PHE A 121 8.70 0.91 14.81
C PHE A 121 8.01 1.49 16.05
N ARG A 122 8.70 1.38 17.18
CA ARG A 122 8.34 1.99 18.46
C ARG A 122 9.57 2.66 19.01
N ARG A 123 9.99 3.73 18.36
CA ARG A 123 11.26 4.41 18.65
C ARG A 123 11.09 5.91 18.54
N SER A 124 10.86 6.54 19.68
CA SER A 124 11.78 7.55 20.21
C SER A 124 11.36 7.85 21.66
N THR A 125 12.32 8.40 22.41
CA THR A 125 12.39 8.75 23.84
C THR A 125 11.07 8.99 24.58
N ALA A 126 11.07 8.86 25.91
CA ALA A 126 9.96 8.95 26.89
C ALA A 126 9.08 10.23 26.86
N ASP A 127 8.72 10.71 25.67
CA ASP A 127 7.98 11.92 25.36
C ASP A 127 6.70 11.54 24.60
N PRO A 128 5.51 12.02 25.02
CA PRO A 128 4.22 11.65 24.41
C PRO A 128 4.12 11.96 22.90
N THR A 129 4.63 13.11 22.45
CA THR A 129 4.63 13.50 21.02
C THR A 129 5.41 12.50 20.15
N SER A 130 6.45 11.89 20.72
CA SER A 130 7.23 10.87 20.03
C SER A 130 6.48 9.55 19.81
N TRP A 131 5.50 9.23 20.65
CA TRP A 131 4.67 8.03 20.51
C TRP A 131 3.64 8.20 19.41
N GLU A 132 3.01 9.38 19.33
CA GLU A 132 2.09 9.75 18.26
C GLU A 132 2.78 9.68 16.90
N LEU A 133 3.95 10.29 16.75
CA LEU A 133 4.70 10.21 15.49
C LEU A 133 5.08 8.76 15.10
N SER A 134 5.18 7.83 16.06
CA SER A 134 5.47 6.42 15.76
C SER A 134 4.29 5.68 15.12
N SER A 135 3.02 6.06 15.40
CA SER A 135 1.87 5.51 14.66
C SER A 135 1.88 6.01 13.21
N TRP A 136 2.22 7.29 13.02
CA TRP A 136 2.39 7.90 11.70
C TRP A 136 3.52 7.28 10.89
N VAL A 137 4.67 6.95 11.50
CA VAL A 137 5.75 6.22 10.82
C VAL A 137 5.26 4.88 10.28
N ARG A 138 4.56 4.11 11.11
CA ARG A 138 4.06 2.79 10.74
C ARG A 138 3.05 2.87 9.60
N TRP A 139 2.09 3.77 9.73
CA TRP A 139 1.06 3.96 8.74
C TRP A 139 1.64 4.47 7.41
N PHE A 140 2.48 5.50 7.44
CA PHE A 140 2.99 6.10 6.21
C PHE A 140 3.98 5.19 5.48
N ALA A 141 4.76 4.40 6.21
CA ALA A 141 5.60 3.36 5.60
C ALA A 141 4.76 2.30 4.87
N GLN A 142 3.67 1.84 5.50
CA GLN A 142 2.73 0.91 4.88
C GLN A 142 2.05 1.54 3.65
N HIS A 143 1.64 2.81 3.74
CA HIS A 143 1.02 3.53 2.62
C HIS A 143 1.98 3.62 1.42
N VAL A 144 3.24 4.03 1.65
CA VAL A 144 4.26 4.08 0.59
C VAL A 144 4.56 2.70 0.00
N GLU A 145 4.61 1.66 0.83
CA GLU A 145 4.76 0.28 0.35
C GLU A 145 3.57 -0.14 -0.54
N GLN A 146 2.35 0.17 -0.13
CA GLN A 146 1.14 -0.13 -0.93
C GLN A 146 1.14 0.63 -2.27
N LEU A 147 1.60 1.89 -2.29
CA LEU A 147 1.76 2.65 -3.53
C LEU A 147 2.76 1.99 -4.49
N LEU A 148 3.88 1.47 -3.97
CA LEU A 148 4.85 0.72 -4.77
C LEU A 148 4.28 -0.62 -5.26
N CYS A 149 3.56 -1.35 -4.40
CA CYS A 149 2.90 -2.61 -4.78
C CYS A 149 1.85 -2.38 -5.89
N ALA A 150 1.00 -1.36 -5.75
CA ALA A 150 0.04 -0.98 -6.78
C ALA A 150 0.74 -0.56 -8.07
N SER A 151 1.79 0.27 -7.99
CA SER A 151 2.58 0.66 -9.17
C SER A 151 3.19 -0.53 -9.89
N ARG A 152 3.62 -1.56 -9.15
CA ARG A 152 4.12 -2.83 -9.73
C ARG A 152 3.01 -3.65 -10.38
N ALA A 153 1.84 -3.75 -9.75
CA ALA A 153 0.69 -4.45 -10.34
C ALA A 153 0.21 -3.78 -11.63
N LEU A 154 0.21 -2.45 -11.65
CA LEU A 154 -0.09 -1.62 -12.81
C LEU A 154 1.08 -1.59 -13.82
N GLY A 155 2.29 -2.00 -13.45
CA GLY A 155 3.46 -1.90 -14.32
C GLY A 155 3.91 -0.46 -14.64
N PHE A 156 3.42 0.56 -13.93
CA PHE A 156 3.88 1.95 -14.02
C PHE A 156 3.60 2.72 -12.72
N PHE A 157 4.33 3.82 -12.50
CA PHE A 157 4.14 4.71 -11.35
C PHE A 157 3.00 5.70 -11.62
N PHE A 158 1.79 5.35 -11.19
CA PHE A 158 0.57 6.10 -11.50
C PHE A 158 0.50 7.50 -10.86
N LEU A 159 1.18 7.73 -9.72
CA LEU A 159 1.19 9.05 -9.05
C LEU A 159 1.87 10.17 -9.84
N GLY A 160 2.79 9.82 -10.74
CA GLY A 160 3.57 10.78 -11.54
C GLY A 160 3.29 10.71 -13.05
N ALA A 161 2.46 9.77 -13.50
CA ALA A 161 2.20 9.53 -14.91
C ALA A 161 1.00 10.34 -15.41
N ASN A 162 1.15 10.98 -16.56
CA ASN A 162 0.03 11.45 -17.38
C ASN A 162 -0.24 10.40 -18.47
N SER A 163 -0.76 9.24 -18.09
CA SER A 163 -1.07 8.18 -19.05
C SER A 163 -2.54 8.21 -19.45
N ASP A 164 -2.82 7.84 -20.70
CA ASP A 164 -4.17 7.50 -21.15
C ASP A 164 -4.52 6.11 -20.59
N SER A 165 -4.96 6.09 -19.32
CA SER A 165 -5.22 4.86 -18.58
C SER A 165 -6.36 4.03 -19.20
N GLN A 166 -7.24 4.63 -20.01
CA GLN A 166 -8.38 3.96 -20.61
C GLN A 166 -7.96 2.96 -21.69
N ASP A 167 -7.12 3.38 -22.65
CA ASP A 167 -6.65 2.51 -23.73
C ASP A 167 -5.87 1.31 -23.18
N ARG A 168 -5.06 1.54 -22.14
CA ARG A 168 -4.29 0.49 -21.47
C ARG A 168 -5.20 -0.54 -20.80
N VAL A 169 -6.22 -0.08 -20.07
CA VAL A 169 -7.16 -0.95 -19.36
C VAL A 169 -8.02 -1.74 -20.34
N SER A 170 -8.33 -1.17 -21.52
CA SER A 170 -9.05 -1.89 -22.58
C SER A 170 -8.25 -3.05 -23.19
N ALA A 171 -6.91 -2.99 -23.17
CA ALA A 171 -6.05 -3.99 -23.80
C ALA A 171 -5.77 -5.22 -22.91
N ILE A 172 -6.06 -5.17 -21.61
CA ILE A 172 -5.70 -6.23 -20.66
C ILE A 172 -6.85 -7.21 -20.39
N THR A 173 -6.49 -8.42 -19.93
CA THR A 173 -7.47 -9.47 -19.57
C THR A 173 -8.23 -9.14 -18.28
N ASN A 174 -9.42 -9.71 -18.09
CA ASN A 174 -10.24 -9.51 -16.88
C ASN A 174 -9.49 -9.92 -15.59
N ALA A 175 -8.77 -11.05 -15.61
CA ALA A 175 -7.99 -11.50 -14.46
C ALA A 175 -6.87 -10.51 -14.09
N HIS A 176 -6.18 -9.95 -15.08
CA HIS A 176 -5.16 -8.93 -14.83
C HIS A 176 -5.77 -7.61 -14.35
N LEU A 177 -6.90 -7.20 -14.94
CA LEU A 177 -7.66 -6.02 -14.51
C LEU A 177 -8.11 -6.14 -13.05
N LEU A 178 -8.56 -7.32 -12.63
CA LEU A 178 -8.90 -7.61 -11.23
C LEU A 178 -7.70 -7.47 -10.31
N THR A 179 -6.54 -8.00 -10.71
CA THR A 179 -5.30 -7.87 -9.94
C THR A 179 -4.89 -6.41 -9.76
N GLU A 180 -4.98 -5.60 -10.82
CA GLU A 180 -4.73 -4.16 -10.74
C GLU A 180 -5.73 -3.46 -9.82
N PHE A 181 -7.02 -3.79 -9.97
CA PHE A 181 -8.09 -3.18 -9.19
C PHE A 181 -7.98 -3.52 -7.70
N ASP A 182 -7.77 -4.79 -7.35
CA ASP A 182 -7.54 -5.22 -5.96
C ASP A 182 -6.34 -4.50 -5.34
N SER A 183 -5.26 -4.35 -6.10
CA SER A 183 -4.08 -3.62 -5.65
C SER A 183 -4.39 -2.14 -5.36
N LEU A 184 -5.21 -1.48 -6.19
CA LEU A 184 -5.64 -0.11 -5.91
C LEU A 184 -6.57 -0.02 -4.70
N VAL A 185 -7.54 -0.94 -4.57
CA VAL A 185 -8.44 -1.02 -3.41
C VAL A 185 -7.63 -1.18 -2.12
N ALA A 186 -6.57 -1.98 -2.13
CA ALA A 186 -5.67 -2.13 -0.98
C ALA A 186 -4.99 -0.80 -0.57
N VAL A 187 -4.64 0.08 -1.52
CA VAL A 187 -4.14 1.43 -1.22
C VAL A 187 -5.23 2.28 -0.57
N VAL A 188 -6.46 2.24 -1.11
CA VAL A 188 -7.59 3.00 -0.56
C VAL A 188 -7.90 2.58 0.88
N GLU A 189 -7.96 1.27 1.15
CA GLU A 189 -8.10 0.73 2.51
C GLU A 189 -6.97 1.19 3.44
N GLY A 190 -5.75 1.27 2.90
CA GLY A 190 -4.58 1.82 3.59
C GLY A 190 -4.79 3.27 4.01
N ILE A 191 -5.25 4.11 3.07
CA ILE A 191 -5.58 5.52 3.33
C ILE A 191 -6.61 5.64 4.45
N CYS A 192 -7.65 4.81 4.43
CA CYS A 192 -8.70 4.81 5.44
C CYS A 192 -8.21 4.42 6.84
N LYS A 193 -7.14 3.63 6.96
CA LYS A 193 -6.59 3.15 8.26
C LYS A 193 -5.65 4.17 8.93
N ARG A 194 -5.64 5.42 8.47
CA ARG A 194 -4.79 6.49 9.01
C ARG A 194 -5.07 6.78 10.49
N PRO A 195 -4.04 7.11 11.29
CA PRO A 195 -4.23 7.64 12.64
C PRO A 195 -4.98 8.98 12.64
N GLU A 196 -5.51 9.36 13.80
CA GLU A 196 -6.09 10.69 14.00
C GLU A 196 -5.00 11.77 13.87
N PRO A 197 -5.24 12.86 13.12
CA PRO A 197 -4.28 13.92 12.91
C PRO A 197 -3.99 14.63 14.24
N THR A 198 -2.70 14.82 14.52
CA THR A 198 -2.19 15.59 15.65
C THR A 198 -1.64 16.92 15.14
N GLU A 199 -1.62 17.95 15.97
CA GLU A 199 -1.02 19.26 15.65
C GLU A 199 0.50 19.15 15.47
N ASN A 200 0.94 18.79 14.27
CA ASN A 200 2.35 18.66 13.91
C ASN A 200 2.52 18.85 12.40
N GLY A 201 3.43 19.74 11.99
CA GLY A 201 3.65 20.05 10.57
C GLY A 201 4.08 18.86 9.71
N LEU A 202 4.74 17.82 10.28
CA LEU A 202 5.03 16.58 9.56
C LEU A 202 3.76 15.77 9.29
N VAL A 203 2.86 15.72 10.25
CA VAL A 203 1.59 15.00 10.14
C VAL A 203 0.67 15.70 9.14
N GLU A 204 0.59 17.04 9.20
CA GLU A 204 -0.13 17.86 8.23
C GLU A 204 0.38 17.63 6.79
N GLU A 205 1.70 17.64 6.60
CA GLU A 205 2.32 17.34 5.30
C GLU A 205 1.93 15.93 4.81
N ILE A 206 2.05 14.90 5.66
CA ILE A 206 1.73 13.51 5.30
C ILE A 206 0.24 13.34 4.97
N VAL A 207 -0.65 13.98 5.73
CA VAL A 207 -2.09 14.00 5.45
C VAL A 207 -2.36 14.70 4.11
N GLY A 208 -1.66 15.79 3.82
CA GLY A 208 -1.69 16.48 2.53
C GLY A 208 -1.26 15.57 1.38
N LEU A 209 -0.13 14.89 1.50
CA LEU A 209 0.37 13.94 0.51
C LEU A 209 -0.63 12.81 0.26
N ALA A 210 -1.21 12.22 1.30
CA ALA A 210 -2.21 11.16 1.16
C ALA A 210 -3.51 11.65 0.49
N ARG A 211 -3.90 12.90 0.71
CA ARG A 211 -5.04 13.53 0.03
C ARG A 211 -4.75 13.72 -1.46
N GLU A 212 -3.55 14.16 -1.80
CA GLU A 212 -3.12 14.29 -3.19
C GLU A 212 -3.02 12.93 -3.88
N ASP A 213 -2.52 11.90 -3.19
CA ASP A 213 -2.49 10.53 -3.70
C ASP A 213 -3.90 10.00 -3.97
N TRP A 214 -4.86 10.27 -3.07
CA TRP A 214 -6.27 9.92 -3.29
C TRP A 214 -6.84 10.56 -4.55
N ALA A 215 -6.52 11.82 -4.84
CA ALA A 215 -7.02 12.50 -6.04
C ALA A 215 -6.61 11.76 -7.33
N VAL A 216 -5.40 11.19 -7.37
CA VAL A 216 -4.91 10.39 -8.50
C VAL A 216 -5.49 8.96 -8.46
N LEU A 217 -5.53 8.33 -7.28
CA LEU A 217 -6.16 7.01 -7.12
C LEU A 217 -7.61 7.00 -7.57
N GLN A 218 -8.35 8.08 -7.29
CA GLN A 218 -9.75 8.22 -7.65
C GLN A 218 -9.98 8.04 -9.16
N SER A 219 -9.14 8.65 -10.01
CA SER A 219 -9.27 8.51 -11.46
C SER A 219 -8.92 7.10 -11.92
N GLU A 220 -7.86 6.50 -11.36
CA GLU A 220 -7.44 5.14 -11.70
C GLU A 220 -8.47 4.08 -11.30
N VAL A 221 -9.07 4.22 -10.12
CA VAL A 221 -10.18 3.39 -9.64
C VAL A 221 -11.38 3.54 -10.57
N ARG A 222 -11.76 4.78 -10.93
CA ARG A 222 -12.89 5.07 -11.82
C ARG A 222 -12.73 4.42 -13.19
N VAL A 223 -11.53 4.47 -13.78
CA VAL A 223 -11.24 3.85 -15.08
C VAL A 223 -11.51 2.33 -15.01
N ARG A 224 -11.03 1.67 -13.96
CA ARG A 224 -11.18 0.21 -13.81
C ARG A 224 -12.63 -0.22 -13.54
N VAL A 225 -13.35 0.52 -12.70
CA VAL A 225 -14.77 0.25 -12.44
C VAL A 225 -15.61 0.49 -13.70
N SER A 226 -15.30 1.54 -14.48
CA SER A 226 -15.95 1.78 -15.77
C SER A 226 -15.69 0.63 -16.75
N GLU A 227 -14.46 0.12 -16.83
CA GLU A 227 -14.15 -1.01 -17.71
C GLU A 227 -14.89 -2.28 -17.28
N PHE A 228 -14.94 -2.56 -15.98
CA PHE A 228 -15.72 -3.69 -15.48
C PHE A 228 -17.19 -3.56 -15.84
N LYS A 229 -17.77 -2.35 -15.75
CA LYS A 229 -19.16 -2.10 -16.14
C LYS A 229 -19.46 -2.52 -17.57
N GLU A 230 -18.57 -2.21 -18.52
CA GLU A 230 -18.71 -2.58 -19.93
C GLU A 230 -18.53 -4.09 -20.15
N ARG A 231 -17.68 -4.74 -19.33
CA ARG A 231 -17.32 -6.16 -19.46
C ARG A 231 -18.09 -7.12 -18.58
N LEU A 232 -19.07 -6.66 -17.80
CA LEU A 232 -19.79 -7.48 -16.80
C LEU A 232 -20.22 -8.85 -17.35
N GLY A 233 -20.92 -8.86 -18.49
CA GLY A 233 -21.43 -10.09 -19.09
C GLY A 233 -20.35 -11.05 -19.65
N GLY A 234 -19.08 -10.65 -19.67
CA GLY A 234 -17.94 -11.46 -20.11
C GLY A 234 -17.06 -11.99 -18.98
N LEU A 235 -17.40 -11.72 -17.71
CA LEU A 235 -16.66 -12.21 -16.55
C LEU A 235 -16.97 -13.69 -16.28
N LYS A 236 -15.94 -14.46 -15.93
CA LYS A 236 -16.17 -15.81 -15.38
C LYS A 236 -16.79 -15.70 -13.99
N PHE A 237 -17.51 -16.74 -13.55
CA PHE A 237 -18.12 -16.76 -12.21
C PHE A 237 -17.12 -16.39 -11.08
N GLY A 238 -15.91 -16.97 -11.08
CA GLY A 238 -14.88 -16.63 -10.09
C GLY A 238 -14.41 -15.18 -10.17
N GLU A 239 -14.27 -14.64 -11.38
CA GLU A 239 -13.88 -13.24 -11.63
C GLU A 239 -14.98 -12.27 -11.15
N ALA A 240 -16.25 -12.62 -11.36
CA ALA A 240 -17.39 -11.83 -10.88
C ALA A 240 -17.49 -11.82 -9.35
N VAL A 241 -17.27 -12.97 -8.69
CA VAL A 241 -17.21 -13.05 -7.22
C VAL A 241 -16.09 -12.18 -6.67
N GLU A 242 -14.90 -12.26 -7.25
CA GLU A 242 -13.74 -11.46 -6.84
C GLU A 242 -13.99 -9.95 -7.04
N LEU A 243 -14.61 -9.56 -8.15
CA LEU A 243 -15.01 -8.18 -8.42
C LEU A 243 -15.96 -7.65 -7.33
N VAL A 244 -17.00 -8.42 -6.98
CA VAL A 244 -17.97 -8.05 -5.93
C VAL A 244 -17.27 -7.88 -4.58
N CYS A 245 -16.33 -8.78 -4.24
CA CYS A 245 -15.54 -8.66 -3.02
C CYS A 245 -14.69 -7.38 -2.99
N CYS A 246 -14.03 -7.04 -4.10
CA CYS A 246 -13.22 -5.82 -4.21
C CYS A 246 -14.09 -4.56 -4.10
N LEU A 247 -15.24 -4.53 -4.79
CA LEU A 247 -16.16 -3.39 -4.77
C LEU A 247 -16.77 -3.17 -3.38
N LYS A 248 -17.09 -4.24 -2.65
CA LYS A 248 -17.58 -4.15 -1.28
C LYS A 248 -16.53 -3.53 -0.35
N ARG A 249 -15.28 -4.01 -0.42
CA ARG A 249 -14.15 -3.44 0.34
C ARG A 249 -13.91 -1.97 0.02
N LEU A 250 -14.05 -1.59 -1.25
CA LEU A 250 -13.93 -0.21 -1.69
C LEU A 250 -15.07 0.66 -1.12
N GLU A 251 -16.32 0.18 -1.17
CA GLU A 251 -17.48 0.89 -0.62
C GLU A 251 -17.38 1.10 0.90
N GLU A 252 -16.85 0.13 1.65
CA GLU A 252 -16.58 0.27 3.10
C GLU A 252 -15.61 1.43 3.42
N CYS A 253 -14.85 1.92 2.44
CA CYS A 253 -13.95 3.05 2.58
C CYS A 253 -14.63 4.42 2.37
N GLU A 254 -15.86 4.47 1.84
CA GLU A 254 -16.52 5.70 1.38
C GLU A 254 -16.58 6.79 2.46
N GLU A 255 -17.13 6.47 3.64
CA GLU A 255 -17.30 7.44 4.72
C GLU A 255 -15.96 8.02 5.20
N ARG A 256 -14.95 7.15 5.35
CA ARG A 256 -13.59 7.52 5.77
C ARG A 256 -12.93 8.46 4.76
N ILE A 257 -13.05 8.15 3.47
CA ILE A 257 -12.50 8.98 2.38
C ILE A 257 -13.23 10.32 2.29
N MET A 258 -14.55 10.33 2.40
CA MET A 258 -15.32 11.58 2.44
C MET A 258 -14.91 12.47 3.62
N GLY A 259 -14.68 11.86 4.79
CA GLY A 259 -14.16 12.55 5.97
C GLY A 259 -12.72 13.08 5.83
N MET A 260 -11.92 12.57 4.88
CA MET A 260 -10.54 13.03 4.68
C MET A 260 -10.45 14.41 4.00
N ASN A 261 -11.46 14.80 3.21
CA ASN A 261 -11.50 16.08 2.51
C ASN A 261 -11.92 17.26 3.39
N MET A 262 -12.07 17.05 4.70
CA MET A 262 -12.30 18.12 5.66
C MET A 262 -11.19 19.16 5.56
N ILE A 263 -11.54 20.33 5.05
CA ILE A 263 -10.83 21.58 5.28
C ILE A 263 -11.53 22.18 6.48
N MET A 264 -10.76 22.44 7.55
CA MET A 264 -11.24 23.19 8.71
C MET A 264 -11.99 24.44 8.19
N MET A 265 -13.28 24.55 8.51
CA MET A 265 -14.23 25.67 8.27
C MET A 265 -15.41 25.46 7.30
N GLU A 266 -15.45 24.43 6.46
CA GLU A 266 -16.68 24.07 5.73
C GLU A 266 -16.94 22.57 5.81
N GLY A 267 -18.18 22.18 6.09
CA GLY A 267 -18.56 20.77 6.24
C GLY A 267 -18.23 19.91 5.01
N PRO A 268 -18.35 18.58 5.12
CA PRO A 268 -17.93 17.65 4.07
C PRO A 268 -18.76 17.90 2.81
N ARG A 269 -18.16 18.52 1.80
CA ARG A 269 -18.73 18.58 0.46
C ARG A 269 -17.91 17.65 -0.43
N PRO A 270 -18.42 16.44 -0.74
CA PRO A 270 -17.77 15.59 -1.72
C PRO A 270 -17.73 16.34 -3.06
N THR A 271 -16.63 16.19 -3.79
CA THR A 271 -16.58 16.71 -5.16
C THR A 271 -17.59 15.95 -6.02
N LYS A 272 -18.13 16.58 -7.07
CA LYS A 272 -19.07 15.91 -7.99
C LYS A 272 -18.52 14.58 -8.51
N GLU A 273 -17.21 14.54 -8.79
CA GLU A 273 -16.52 13.34 -9.26
C GLU A 273 -16.47 12.22 -8.21
N GLN A 274 -16.40 12.55 -6.91
CA GLN A 274 -16.44 11.55 -5.85
C GLN A 274 -17.83 10.92 -5.77
N VAL A 275 -18.88 11.73 -5.82
CA VAL A 275 -20.27 11.24 -5.83
C VAL A 275 -20.50 10.29 -7.00
N ILE A 276 -20.08 10.70 -8.21
CA ILE A 276 -20.19 9.88 -9.43
C ILE A 276 -19.42 8.56 -9.30
N LEU A 277 -18.21 8.58 -8.71
CA LEU A 277 -17.45 7.35 -8.50
C LEU A 277 -18.21 6.37 -7.58
N TRP A 278 -18.72 6.84 -6.46
CA TRP A 278 -19.40 5.97 -5.50
C TRP A 278 -20.75 5.45 -6.03
N GLU A 279 -21.48 6.25 -6.82
CA GLU A 279 -22.66 5.77 -7.57
C GLU A 279 -22.28 4.66 -8.55
N LEU A 280 -21.20 4.85 -9.31
CA LEU A 280 -20.69 3.84 -10.25
C LEU A 280 -20.26 2.55 -9.54
N VAL A 281 -19.54 2.66 -8.42
CA VAL A 281 -19.11 1.50 -7.60
C VAL A 281 -20.32 0.68 -7.15
N ARG A 282 -21.36 1.33 -6.63
CA ARG A 282 -22.59 0.64 -6.20
C ARG A 282 -23.32 0.00 -7.38
N GLU A 283 -23.45 0.71 -8.50
CA GLU A 283 -24.08 0.19 -9.70
C GLU A 283 -23.41 -1.10 -10.20
N VAL A 284 -22.08 -1.08 -10.33
CA VAL A 284 -21.32 -2.25 -10.82
C VAL A 284 -21.38 -3.40 -9.82
N LYS A 285 -21.29 -3.11 -8.52
CA LYS A 285 -21.38 -4.10 -7.45
C LYS A 285 -22.73 -4.82 -7.48
N ASP A 286 -23.83 -4.07 -7.61
CA ASP A 286 -25.18 -4.64 -7.61
C ASP A 286 -25.43 -5.48 -8.86
N LYS A 287 -24.98 -5.01 -10.04
CA LYS A 287 -25.09 -5.78 -11.28
C LYS A 287 -24.26 -7.06 -11.28
N ALA A 288 -22.99 -6.97 -10.87
CA ALA A 288 -22.12 -8.14 -10.75
C ALA A 288 -22.65 -9.13 -9.70
N GLY A 289 -23.20 -8.63 -8.59
CA GLY A 289 -23.84 -9.47 -7.58
C GLY A 289 -25.03 -10.25 -8.13
N LEU A 290 -25.89 -9.61 -8.93
CA LEU A 290 -27.02 -10.27 -9.59
C LEU A 290 -26.57 -11.38 -10.55
N GLU A 291 -25.47 -11.19 -11.27
CA GLU A 291 -24.88 -12.21 -12.15
C GLU A 291 -24.37 -13.41 -11.34
N VAL A 292 -23.67 -13.16 -10.23
CA VAL A 292 -23.21 -14.21 -9.31
C VAL A 292 -24.38 -15.02 -8.74
N TYR A 293 -25.44 -14.36 -8.26
CA TYR A 293 -26.64 -15.07 -7.75
C TYR A 293 -27.34 -15.92 -8.80
N ARG A 294 -27.42 -15.43 -10.05
CA ARG A 294 -28.05 -16.14 -11.16
C ARG A 294 -27.27 -17.41 -11.51
N GLU A 295 -25.95 -17.32 -11.61
CA GLU A 295 -25.10 -18.46 -11.92
C GLU A 295 -25.03 -19.47 -10.77
N GLU A 296 -24.98 -19.02 -9.51
CA GLU A 296 -25.06 -19.91 -8.35
C GLU A 296 -26.38 -20.70 -8.33
N GLY A 297 -27.50 -20.04 -8.67
CA GLY A 297 -28.81 -20.68 -8.81
C GLY A 297 -28.84 -21.75 -9.91
N LYS A 298 -28.20 -21.51 -11.06
CA LYS A 298 -28.07 -22.49 -12.13
C LYS A 298 -27.23 -23.69 -11.71
N VAL A 299 -26.08 -23.45 -11.08
CA VAL A 299 -25.21 -24.52 -10.56
C VAL A 299 -25.98 -25.39 -9.58
N ARG A 300 -26.70 -24.81 -8.61
CA ARG A 300 -27.52 -25.57 -7.64
C ARG A 300 -28.62 -26.41 -8.32
N ILE A 301 -29.27 -25.89 -9.36
CA ILE A 301 -30.28 -26.63 -10.14
C ILE A 301 -29.63 -27.81 -10.89
N GLU A 302 -28.45 -27.62 -11.47
CA GLU A 302 -27.69 -28.68 -12.13
C GLU A 302 -27.24 -29.76 -11.14
N THR A 303 -26.71 -29.40 -9.96
CA THR A 303 -26.35 -30.37 -8.91
C THR A 303 -27.56 -31.20 -8.45
N THR A 304 -28.75 -30.60 -8.43
CA THR A 304 -30.00 -31.30 -8.07
C THR A 304 -30.50 -32.22 -9.19
N ARG A 305 -30.10 -31.98 -10.44
CA ARG A 305 -30.46 -32.81 -11.61
C ARG A 305 -29.52 -33.99 -11.84
N PHE A 306 -28.34 -34.01 -11.21
CA PHE A 306 -27.55 -35.24 -11.12
C PHE A 306 -28.24 -36.17 -10.12
N PRO A 307 -28.71 -37.36 -10.53
CA PRO A 307 -29.23 -38.31 -9.57
C PRO A 307 -28.09 -38.64 -8.60
N VAL A 308 -28.36 -38.50 -7.30
CA VAL A 308 -27.57 -39.17 -6.27
C VAL A 308 -27.52 -40.63 -6.68
N SER A 309 -26.37 -41.07 -7.18
CA SER A 309 -26.15 -42.48 -7.46
C SER A 309 -26.13 -43.18 -6.11
N HIS A 310 -27.29 -43.71 -5.73
CA HIS A 310 -27.41 -44.67 -4.65
C HIS A 310 -26.59 -45.89 -5.05
N SER A 311 -25.38 -46.01 -4.50
CA SER A 311 -24.63 -47.26 -4.55
C SER A 311 -25.25 -48.23 -3.54
N ASP A 312 -26.23 -49.00 -3.98
CA ASP A 312 -26.60 -50.25 -3.31
C ASP A 312 -25.51 -51.28 -3.56
N ARG A 313 -24.77 -51.65 -2.50
CA ARG A 313 -24.19 -52.99 -2.26
C ARG A 313 -23.30 -52.97 -1.02
N PHE A 314 -23.89 -53.27 0.13
CA PHE A 314 -23.61 -54.46 0.96
C PHE A 314 -24.25 -54.26 2.33
N SER A 315 -25.44 -54.82 2.50
CA SER A 315 -26.05 -55.04 3.81
C SER A 315 -25.34 -56.24 4.44
N ALA A 316 -24.54 -56.00 5.48
CA ALA A 316 -24.12 -57.05 6.41
C ALA A 316 -24.71 -56.75 7.79
N PRO A 317 -25.18 -57.76 8.56
CA PRO A 317 -25.92 -57.54 9.81
C PRO A 317 -25.00 -57.08 10.95
N PRO A 318 -25.55 -56.51 12.04
CA PRO A 318 -24.74 -56.09 13.17
C PRO A 318 -24.34 -57.32 14.00
N LEU A 319 -23.04 -57.59 14.09
CA LEU A 319 -22.49 -58.47 15.12
C LEU A 319 -21.79 -57.63 16.17
N THR A 320 -22.38 -57.62 17.36
CA THR A 320 -21.83 -57.14 18.62
C THR A 320 -20.72 -58.04 19.15
N ALA A 321 -19.78 -57.40 19.85
CA ALA A 321 -18.97 -57.89 20.99
C ALA A 321 -17.62 -58.59 20.74
N TYR A 322 -16.59 -57.96 21.29
CA TYR A 322 -15.31 -58.46 21.81
C TYR A 322 -14.41 -59.27 20.86
N ASP A 323 -13.29 -58.68 20.44
CA ASP A 323 -12.03 -58.96 21.13
C ASP A 323 -10.91 -58.00 20.69
N SER A 324 -10.01 -57.79 21.63
CA SER A 324 -8.80 -56.99 21.49
C SER A 324 -7.88 -57.60 20.42
N LEU A 325 -6.96 -56.83 19.84
CA LEU A 325 -5.53 -57.18 19.67
C LEU A 325 -4.81 -56.17 18.73
N LEU A 326 -3.91 -55.41 19.36
CA LEU A 326 -2.54 -55.08 18.95
C LEU A 326 -2.25 -54.51 17.55
N PHE A 327 -1.85 -53.23 17.54
CA PHE A 327 -1.02 -52.64 16.48
C PHE A 327 0.47 -53.00 16.71
N PRO A 328 1.20 -53.50 15.71
CA PRO A 328 2.65 -53.41 15.70
C PRO A 328 3.10 -52.24 14.81
N SER A 329 3.79 -51.31 15.46
CA SER A 329 4.70 -50.37 14.81
C SER A 329 5.85 -51.13 14.14
N GLY A 330 6.16 -50.81 12.88
CA GLY A 330 7.35 -51.30 12.19
C GLY A 330 8.10 -50.15 11.52
N ARG A 331 9.09 -49.59 12.23
CA ARG A 331 10.24 -48.91 11.60
C ARG A 331 11.09 -49.97 10.91
N LEU A 332 11.53 -49.72 9.67
CA LEU A 332 12.79 -50.25 9.17
C LEU A 332 13.50 -49.22 8.27
N THR A 333 14.75 -48.96 8.64
CA THR A 333 15.78 -48.18 7.96
C THR A 333 16.59 -49.03 6.98
N LEU A 334 17.20 -48.33 6.01
CA LEU A 334 18.42 -48.64 5.24
C LEU A 334 18.34 -49.70 4.12
N PHE A 335 18.59 -49.23 2.89
CA PHE A 335 19.89 -49.39 2.22
C PHE A 335 20.36 -48.04 1.66
#